data_AF-A0A0G8AXX7-F1
#
_entry.id   AF-A0A0G8AXX7-F1
#
_cell.length_a   1.000
_cell.length_b   1.000
_cell.length_c   1.000
_cell.angle_alpha   90.00
_cell.angle_beta   90.00
_cell.angle_gamma   90.00
#
_symmetry.space_group_name_H-M   'P 1'
#
loop_
_entity.id
_entity.type
_entity.pdbx_description
1 polymer ?
#
loop_
_entity_poly.entity_id
_entity_poly.type
_entity_poly.pdbx_seq_one_letter_code
_entity_poly.pdbx_strand_id
1 'polypeptide(L)'
;MPSQEQRARAQGRASVSTELHALCLQGHRLDETLLNDHEQRCRHDHGERLEVFHDLGRQPDPNLHHYLDGQLERLKLVRLALQRDRDPGLVPAVRENDLHSS
;
A
#
# COMPACT_ATOMS: atom_id res chain seq x y z
N MET A 1 -16.83 9.46 -17.18
CA MET A 1 -16.94 8.88 -15.82
C MET A 1 -16.20 7.55 -15.82
N PRO A 2 -15.15 7.36 -15.01
CA PRO A 2 -14.42 6.10 -15.00
C PRO A 2 -15.34 4.97 -14.54
N SER A 3 -15.31 3.83 -15.25
CA SER A 3 -16.10 2.64 -14.92
C SER A 3 -15.72 2.09 -13.54
N GLN A 4 -16.61 1.34 -12.90
CA GLN A 4 -16.33 0.73 -11.60
C GLN A 4 -15.06 -0.14 -11.64
N GLU A 5 -14.79 -0.81 -12.77
CA GLU A 5 -13.52 -1.52 -13.03
C GLU A 5 -12.30 -0.58 -13.08
N GLN A 6 -12.42 0.59 -13.70
CA GLN A 6 -11.33 1.58 -13.73
C GLN A 6 -11.11 2.20 -12.35
N ARG A 7 -12.16 2.38 -11.55
CA ARG A 7 -12.05 2.82 -10.14
C ARG A 7 -11.38 1.75 -9.29
N ALA A 8 -11.77 0.47 -9.41
CA ALA A 8 -11.14 -0.64 -8.72
C ALA A 8 -9.66 -0.85 -9.12
N ARG A 9 -9.30 -0.60 -10.39
CA ARG A 9 -7.91 -0.59 -10.86
C ARG A 9 -7.13 0.64 -10.39
N ALA A 10 -7.77 1.81 -10.29
CA ALA A 10 -7.13 3.06 -9.89
C ALA A 10 -6.95 3.19 -8.36
N GLN A 11 -7.86 2.62 -7.58
CA GLN A 11 -7.80 2.57 -6.11
C GLN A 11 -6.67 1.65 -5.59
N GLY A 12 -6.10 0.77 -6.42
CA GLY A 12 -5.00 -0.12 -6.07
C GLY A 12 -3.59 0.39 -6.39
N ARG A 13 -3.38 1.70 -6.55
CA ARG A 13 -2.09 2.25 -7.01
C ARG A 13 -1.20 2.86 -5.93
N ALA A 14 -1.75 3.25 -4.79
CA ALA A 14 -0.94 3.77 -3.72
C ALA A 14 -0.39 2.60 -2.91
N SER A 15 0.93 2.43 -2.89
CA SER A 15 1.56 1.46 -2.00
C SER A 15 1.49 1.96 -0.55
N VAL A 16 1.53 1.06 0.42
CA VAL A 16 1.70 1.36 1.85
C VAL A 16 2.83 2.37 2.06
N SER A 17 3.96 2.20 1.36
CA SER A 17 5.08 3.15 1.44
C SER A 17 4.68 4.55 1.01
N THR A 18 3.93 4.67 -0.10
CA THR A 18 3.47 5.94 -0.66
C THR A 18 2.47 6.63 0.28
N GLU A 19 1.51 5.87 0.83
CA GLU A 19 0.51 6.42 1.74
C GLU A 19 1.14 6.87 3.06
N LEU A 20 1.97 6.03 3.68
CA LEU A 20 2.66 6.39 4.91
C LEU A 20 3.65 7.55 4.70
N HIS A 21 4.32 7.62 3.54
CA HIS A 21 5.17 8.76 3.20
C HIS A 21 4.35 10.06 3.08
N ALA A 22 3.20 10.03 2.43
CA ALA A 22 2.31 11.18 2.32
C ALA A 22 1.83 11.67 3.70
N LEU A 23 1.53 10.73 4.62
CA LEU A 23 1.18 11.06 6.01
C LEU A 23 2.34 11.74 6.74
N CYS A 24 3.57 11.24 6.58
CA CYS A 24 4.76 11.91 7.14
C CYS A 24 4.93 13.34 6.60
N LEU A 25 4.72 13.56 5.29
CA LEU A 25 4.82 14.90 4.67
C LEU A 25 3.76 15.87 5.21
N GLN A 26 2.61 15.36 5.66
CA GLN A 26 1.55 16.14 6.31
C GLN A 26 1.85 16.41 7.80
N GLY A 27 2.98 15.95 8.32
CA GLY A 27 3.38 16.11 9.72
C GLY A 27 2.77 15.07 10.66
N HIS A 28 2.13 14.02 10.13
CA HIS A 28 1.64 12.92 10.97
C HIS A 28 2.80 12.03 11.41
N ARG A 29 2.84 11.72 12.71
CA ARG A 29 3.75 10.72 13.26
C ARG A 29 3.25 9.33 12.92
N LEU A 30 4.14 8.47 12.47
CA LEU A 30 3.85 7.04 12.33
C LEU A 30 3.96 6.37 13.69
N ASP A 31 2.82 6.11 14.31
CA ASP A 31 2.71 5.34 15.54
C ASP A 31 1.98 4.02 15.30
N GLU A 32 1.93 3.19 16.33
CA GLU A 32 1.32 1.86 16.25
C GLU A 32 -0.18 1.92 15.91
N THR A 33 -0.89 2.95 16.39
CA THR A 33 -2.31 3.16 16.10
C THR A 33 -2.51 3.42 14.61
N LEU A 34 -1.79 4.37 14.03
CA LEU A 34 -1.89 4.71 12.61
C LEU A 34 -1.54 3.50 11.72
N LEU A 35 -0.50 2.74 12.08
CA LEU A 35 -0.11 1.55 11.34
C LEU A 35 -1.14 0.42 11.47
N ASN A 36 -1.84 0.30 12.60
CA ASN A 36 -2.91 -0.67 12.77
C ASN A 36 -4.16 -0.28 11.97
N ASP A 37 -4.55 0.99 11.99
CA ASP A 37 -5.65 1.52 11.19
C ASP A 37 -5.41 1.32 9.70
N HIS A 38 -4.18 1.56 9.26
CA HIS A 38 -3.78 1.34 7.87
C HIS A 38 -3.83 -0.15 7.48
N GLU A 39 -3.42 -1.05 8.38
CA GLU A 39 -3.54 -2.50 8.13
C GLU A 39 -5.00 -2.93 7.98
N GLN A 40 -5.87 -2.47 8.88
CA GLN A 40 -7.29 -2.80 8.86
C GLN A 40 -7.96 -2.31 7.57
N ARG A 41 -7.68 -1.05 7.17
CA ARG A 41 -8.15 -0.51 5.89
C ARG A 41 -7.68 -1.35 4.71
N CYS A 42 -6.39 -1.69 4.66
CA CYS A 42 -5.83 -2.48 3.57
C CYS A 42 -6.48 -3.87 3.44
N ARG A 43 -6.75 -4.54 4.58
CA ARG A 43 -7.47 -5.82 4.61
C ARG A 43 -8.94 -5.69 4.21
N HIS A 44 -9.60 -4.63 4.67
CA HIS A 44 -11.01 -4.36 4.36
C HIS A 44 -11.21 -4.06 2.88
N ASP A 45 -10.45 -3.11 2.33
CA ASP A 45 -10.50 -2.75 0.90
C ASP A 45 -10.23 -3.96 0.00
N HIS A 46 -9.36 -4.88 0.42
CA HIS A 46 -9.11 -6.13 -0.29
C HIS A 46 -10.28 -7.12 -0.19
N GLY A 47 -10.88 -7.26 0.99
CA GLY A 47 -12.08 -8.07 1.21
C GLY A 47 -13.23 -7.63 0.30
N GLU A 48 -13.54 -6.33 0.30
CA GLU A 48 -14.58 -5.76 -0.56
C GLU A 48 -14.29 -6.02 -2.05
N ARG A 49 -13.02 -5.92 -2.47
CA ARG A 49 -12.65 -6.21 -3.86
C ARG A 49 -12.86 -7.67 -4.22
N LEU A 50 -12.51 -8.61 -3.35
CA LEU A 50 -12.75 -10.03 -3.57
C LEU A 50 -14.24 -10.36 -3.65
N GLU A 51 -15.05 -9.76 -2.77
CA GLU A 51 -16.52 -9.89 -2.81
C GLU A 51 -17.10 -9.40 -4.13
N VAL A 52 -16.65 -8.24 -4.63
CA VAL A 52 -17.07 -7.73 -5.94
C VAL A 52 -16.71 -8.69 -7.08
N PHE A 53 -15.51 -9.32 -7.05
CA PHE A 53 -15.15 -10.31 -8.08
C PHE A 53 -16.01 -11.58 -7.98
N HIS A 54 -16.26 -12.05 -6.76
CA HIS A 54 -17.10 -13.20 -6.47
C HIS A 54 -18.54 -13.00 -6.97
N ASP A 55 -19.15 -11.85 -6.66
CA ASP A 55 -20.53 -11.52 -7.07
C ASP A 55 -20.69 -11.38 -8.59
N LEU A 56 -19.61 -11.00 -9.29
CA LEU A 56 -19.58 -10.93 -10.74
C LEU A 56 -19.29 -12.29 -11.42
N GLY A 57 -19.12 -13.36 -10.64
CA GLY A 57 -18.75 -14.70 -11.15
C GLY A 57 -17.38 -14.71 -11.83
N ARG A 58 -16.51 -13.74 -11.53
CA ARG A 58 -15.18 -13.60 -12.12
C ARG A 58 -14.14 -14.17 -11.15
N GLN A 59 -13.11 -14.81 -11.68
CA GLN A 59 -11.97 -15.16 -10.86
C GLN A 59 -11.21 -13.88 -10.45
N PRO A 60 -10.85 -13.73 -9.17
CA PRO A 60 -10.00 -12.64 -8.74
C PRO A 60 -8.64 -12.73 -9.44
N ASP A 61 -8.08 -11.58 -9.79
CA ASP A 61 -6.74 -11.49 -10.37
C ASP A 61 -5.74 -12.12 -9.38
N PRO A 62 -4.94 -13.15 -9.77
CA PRO A 62 -3.94 -13.74 -8.89
C PRO A 62 -2.92 -12.70 -8.39
N ASN A 63 -2.69 -11.63 -9.14
CA ASN A 63 -1.81 -10.54 -8.73
C ASN A 63 -2.41 -9.67 -7.61
N LEU A 64 -3.73 -9.72 -7.41
CA LEU A 64 -4.41 -8.97 -6.35
C LEU A 64 -4.02 -9.50 -4.97
N HIS A 65 -3.97 -10.83 -4.81
CA HIS A 65 -3.56 -11.46 -3.56
C HIS A 65 -2.08 -11.19 -3.25
N HIS A 66 -1.20 -11.37 -4.25
CA HIS A 66 0.22 -11.08 -4.09
C HIS A 66 0.50 -9.61 -3.77
N TYR A 67 -0.31 -8.70 -4.33
CA TYR A 67 -0.21 -7.28 -4.02
C TYR A 67 -0.53 -6.98 -2.56
N LEU A 68 -1.62 -7.53 -2.00
CA LEU A 68 -1.96 -7.36 -0.58
C LEU A 68 -0.86 -7.93 0.31
N ASP A 69 -0.41 -9.15 0.05
CA ASP A 69 0.64 -9.78 0.86
C ASP A 69 1.92 -8.93 0.85
N GLY A 70 2.27 -8.37 -0.30
CA GLY A 70 3.37 -7.41 -0.41
C GLY A 70 3.15 -6.12 0.39
N GLN A 71 1.92 -5.59 0.40
CA GLN A 71 1.58 -4.40 1.21
C GLN A 71 1.65 -4.69 2.72
N LEU A 72 1.08 -5.80 3.17
CA LEU A 72 1.10 -6.20 4.57
C LEU A 72 2.53 -6.50 5.05
N GLU A 73 3.34 -7.15 4.23
CA GLU A 73 4.75 -7.40 4.55
C GLU A 73 5.54 -6.08 4.62
N ARG A 74 5.29 -5.14 3.71
CA ARG A 74 5.90 -3.81 3.79
C ARG A 74 5.52 -3.09 5.08
N LEU A 75 4.27 -3.17 5.51
CA LEU A 75 3.80 -2.56 6.75
C LEU A 75 4.49 -3.16 7.99
N LYS A 76 4.72 -4.49 8.01
CA LYS A 76 5.50 -5.14 9.07
C LYS A 76 6.94 -4.64 9.11
N LEU A 77 7.59 -4.47 7.96
CA LEU A 77 8.95 -3.94 7.88
C LEU A 77 9.03 -2.51 8.42
N VAL A 78 8.02 -1.67 8.11
CA VAL A 78 7.91 -0.31 8.64
C VAL A 78 7.77 -0.33 10.17
N ARG A 79 6.88 -1.18 10.71
CA ARG A 79 6.74 -1.36 12.17
C ARG A 79 8.05 -1.77 12.82
N LEU A 80 8.75 -2.74 12.24
CA LEU A 80 10.02 -3.23 12.77
C LEU A 80 11.12 -2.16 12.75
N ALA A 81 11.16 -1.33 11.71
CA ALA A 81 12.10 -0.22 11.64
C ALA A 81 11.82 0.82 12.74
N LEU A 82 10.56 1.22 12.91
CA LEU A 82 10.14 2.17 13.95
C LEU A 82 10.40 1.65 15.36
N GLN A 83 10.15 0.36 15.64
CA GLN A 83 10.48 -0.28 16.92
C GLN A 83 11.99 -0.27 17.22
N ARG A 84 12.83 -0.20 16.19
CA ARG A 84 14.29 -0.17 16.30
C ARG A 84 14.87 1.24 16.21
N ASP A 85 14.01 2.26 16.20
CA ASP A 85 14.38 3.67 15.98
C ASP A 85 15.20 3.86 14.69
N ARG A 86 14.81 3.15 13.62
CA ARG A 86 15.42 3.21 12.30
C ARG A 86 14.47 3.83 11.29
N ASP A 87 15.04 4.42 10.24
CA ASP A 87 14.27 4.90 9.10
C ASP A 87 13.53 3.73 8.42
N PRO A 88 12.19 3.77 8.32
CA PRO A 88 11.40 2.76 7.63
C PRO A 88 11.57 2.73 6.10
N GLY A 89 12.31 3.67 5.50
CA GLY A 89 12.57 3.66 4.06
C GLY A 89 11.29 3.84 3.23
N LEU A 90 10.45 4.80 3.64
CA LEU A 90 9.15 5.08 3.02
C LEU A 90 9.25 5.90 1.73
N VAL A 91 10.42 6.48 1.47
CA VAL A 91 10.67 7.27 0.27
C VAL A 91 10.45 6.34 -0.93
N PRO A 92 9.55 6.70 -1.87
CA PRO A 92 9.48 5.99 -3.14
C PRO A 92 10.88 6.09 -3.74
N ALA A 93 11.48 4.96 -4.13
CA ALA A 93 12.78 4.95 -4.77
C ALA A 93 12.73 5.98 -5.91
N VAL A 94 13.33 7.14 -5.69
CA VAL A 94 13.69 8.06 -6.76
C VAL A 94 14.51 7.16 -7.65
N ARG A 95 14.01 6.90 -8.86
CA ARG A 95 14.70 6.08 -9.85
C ARG A 95 16.18 6.49 -9.79
N GLU A 96 17.06 5.60 -9.34
CA GLU A 96 18.51 5.75 -9.41
C GLU A 96 18.97 5.65 -10.88
N ASN A 97 18.36 6.44 -11.77
CA ASN A 97 18.70 6.54 -13.20
C ASN A 97 19.27 7.91 -13.58
N ASP A 98 19.46 8.83 -12.63
CA ASP A 98 20.08 10.15 -12.88
C ASP A 98 21.54 10.23 -12.39
N LEU A 99 22.25 9.11 -12.26
CA LEU A 99 23.66 9.08 -11.84
C LEU A 99 24.65 8.48 -12.87
N HIS A 100 24.21 8.22 -14.11
CA HIS A 100 25.12 7.84 -15.19
C HIS A 100 24.90 8.69 -16.44
N SER A 101 25.40 9.92 -16.42
CA SER A 101 25.81 10.64 -17.62
C SER A 101 26.96 11.57 -17.23
N SER A 102 28.14 10.96 -17.13
CA SER A 102 29.42 11.64 -17.30
C SER A 102 29.91 11.39 -18.72
#